data_AF-A6EI26-F1
#
_entry.id   AF-A6EI26-F1
#
_cell.length_a   1.000
_cell.length_b   1.000
_cell.length_c   1.000
_cell.angle_alpha   90.00
_cell.angle_beta   90.00
_cell.angle_gamma   90.00
#
_symmetry.space_group_name_H-M   'P 1'
#
loop_
_entity.id
_entity.type
_entity.pdbx_description
1 polymer ?
#
loop_
_entity_poly.entity_id
_entity_poly.type
_entity_poly.pdbx_seq_one_letter_code
_entity_poly.pdbx_strand_id
1 'polypeptide(L)'
;MKLDQNIYFFFNRMIAGSRMGMLLIVFSCSFYSCKKFIEIDPPVTSTTIEKAYKDDASAIAIMTDVYADLGYGSVSEGIMGLSSSIPALLSDESVLFSTTLIDRNDVYRNAYVSTNNVFTRSWNRLYEIIYVSNSVLSNLEGTPRYLQM
;
A
#
# COMPACT_ATOMS: atom_id res chain seq x y z
N MET A 1 47.74 61.86 18.14
CA MET A 1 46.89 61.39 17.02
C MET A 1 46.96 59.89 16.73
N LYS A 2 47.97 59.13 17.19
CA LYS A 2 48.06 57.66 16.98
C LYS A 2 47.32 56.80 18.03
N LEU A 3 46.96 57.36 19.18
CA LEU A 3 46.30 56.62 20.27
C LEU A 3 44.81 56.34 19.97
N ASP A 4 44.11 57.30 19.37
CA ASP A 4 42.68 57.18 19.08
C ASP A 4 42.38 56.14 17.99
N GLN A 5 43.20 56.06 16.93
CA GLN A 5 42.99 55.10 15.83
C GLN A 5 43.09 53.63 16.27
N ASN A 6 43.96 53.31 17.22
CA ASN A 6 44.10 51.95 17.75
C ASN A 6 42.91 51.52 18.61
N ILE A 7 42.30 52.47 19.35
CA ILE A 7 41.13 52.20 20.19
C ILE A 7 39.89 51.95 19.32
N TYR A 8 39.69 52.76 18.27
CA TYR A 8 38.61 52.53 17.29
C TYR A 8 38.77 51.20 16.56
N PHE A 9 39.99 50.84 16.14
CA PHE A 9 40.26 49.55 15.50
C PHE A 9 40.00 48.36 16.44
N PHE A 10 40.36 48.49 17.72
CA PHE A 10 40.12 47.46 18.74
C PHE A 10 38.63 47.27 19.04
N PHE A 11 37.87 48.37 19.19
CA PHE A 11 36.42 48.33 19.39
C PHE A 11 35.69 47.70 18.18
N ASN A 12 36.08 48.05 16.94
CA ASN A 12 35.48 47.46 15.75
C ASN A 12 35.80 45.96 15.60
N ARG A 13 37.02 45.51 15.97
CA ARG A 13 37.37 44.07 16.01
C ARG A 13 36.55 43.31 17.05
N MET A 14 36.24 43.93 18.19
CA MET A 14 35.42 43.33 19.25
C MET A 14 33.95 43.21 18.84
N ILE A 15 33.38 44.24 18.20
CA ILE A 15 32.00 44.25 17.68
C ILE A 15 31.85 43.30 16.48
N ALA A 16 32.84 43.21 15.59
CA ALA A 16 32.84 42.29 14.46
C ALA A 16 32.92 40.81 14.90
N GLY A 17 33.71 40.51 15.95
CA GLY A 17 33.77 39.17 16.54
C GLY A 17 32.44 38.73 17.15
N SER A 18 31.73 39.65 17.83
CA SER A 18 30.39 39.43 18.37
C SER A 18 29.34 39.15 17.26
N ARG A 19 29.38 39.94 16.17
CA ARG A 19 28.49 39.75 15.00
C ARG A 19 28.74 38.43 14.27
N MET A 20 30.00 38.01 14.14
CA MET A 20 30.35 36.72 13.53
C MET A 20 29.89 35.54 14.39
N GLY A 21 30.02 35.63 15.72
CA GLY A 21 29.52 34.62 16.66
C GLY A 21 28.00 34.44 16.59
N MET A 22 27.25 35.54 16.47
CA MET A 22 25.79 35.50 16.36
C MET A 22 25.32 34.84 15.05
N LEU A 23 26.02 35.09 13.93
CA LEU A 23 25.73 34.45 12.64
C LEU A 23 26.02 32.94 12.66
N LEU A 24 27.09 32.51 13.34
CA LEU A 24 27.43 31.09 13.49
C LEU A 24 26.42 30.34 14.37
N ILE A 25 25.87 30.98 15.41
CA ILE A 25 24.81 30.41 16.26
C ILE A 25 23.51 30.24 15.46
N VAL A 26 23.11 31.24 14.68
CA VAL A 26 21.92 31.14 13.81
C VAL A 26 22.09 30.05 12.74
N PHE A 27 23.29 29.94 12.13
CA PHE A 27 23.57 28.91 11.14
C PHE A 27 23.57 27.49 11.72
N SER A 28 24.06 27.31 12.95
CA SER A 28 24.07 26.00 13.63
C SER A 28 22.67 25.55 14.06
N CYS A 29 21.76 26.47 14.41
CA CYS A 29 20.37 26.15 14.69
C CYS A 29 19.59 25.65 13.45
N SER A 30 19.98 26.03 12.24
CA SER A 30 19.34 25.56 10.99
C SER A 30 19.54 24.07 10.70
N PHE A 31 20.50 23.40 11.36
CA PHE A 31 20.71 21.95 11.21
C PHE A 31 19.90 21.11 12.20
N TYR A 32 19.25 21.72 13.20
CA TYR A 32 18.31 21.03 14.09
C TYR A 32 16.92 20.98 13.45
N SER A 33 16.75 20.05 12.51
CA SER A 33 15.43 19.74 11.93
C SER A 33 14.56 18.97 12.92
N CYS A 34 13.48 19.60 13.41
CA CYS A 34 12.46 18.98 14.25
C CYS A 34 11.61 17.97 13.45
N LYS A 35 12.16 16.80 13.13
CA LYS A 35 11.43 15.72 12.41
C LYS A 35 10.14 15.32 13.13
N LYS A 36 10.14 15.32 14.46
CA LYS A 36 9.02 14.93 15.32
C LYS A 36 7.79 15.86 15.22
N PHE A 37 7.93 17.05 14.64
CA PHE A 37 6.80 17.98 14.45
C PHE A 37 6.07 17.76 13.10
N ILE A 38 6.67 16.99 12.19
CA ILE A 38 6.12 16.69 10.85
C ILE A 38 5.62 15.24 10.76
N GLU A 39 5.96 14.38 11.73
CA GLU A 39 5.33 13.07 11.88
C GLU A 39 3.91 13.24 12.41
N ILE A 40 2.96 13.22 11.48
CA ILE A 40 1.54 13.10 11.79
C ILE A 40 1.32 11.62 12.10
N ASP A 41 0.91 11.30 13.33
CA ASP A 41 0.53 9.93 13.67
C ASP A 41 -0.56 9.44 12.70
N PRO A 42 -0.47 8.19 12.20
CA PRO A 42 -1.49 7.65 11.32
C PRO A 42 -2.86 7.72 12.01
N PRO A 43 -3.94 8.00 11.26
CA PRO A 43 -5.26 8.15 11.85
C PRO A 43 -5.60 6.94 12.73
N VAL A 44 -6.18 7.19 13.90
CA VAL A 44 -6.48 6.16 14.91
C VAL A 44 -7.37 5.01 14.38
N THR A 45 -8.05 5.23 13.26
CA THR A 45 -8.90 4.27 12.56
C THR A 45 -8.18 3.51 11.43
N SER A 46 -6.97 3.92 11.02
CA SER A 46 -6.20 3.15 10.03
C SER A 46 -5.34 2.12 10.73
N THR A 47 -5.71 0.85 10.57
CA THR A 47 -4.80 -0.25 10.85
C THR A 47 -3.68 -0.18 9.81
N THR A 48 -2.50 0.29 10.20
CA THR A 48 -1.32 0.22 9.33
C THR A 48 -0.96 -1.25 9.11
N ILE A 49 -0.42 -1.58 7.94
CA ILE A 49 0.03 -2.95 7.59
C ILE A 49 0.89 -3.54 8.73
N GLU A 50 1.82 -2.74 9.28
CA GLU A 50 2.65 -3.16 10.42
C GLU A 50 1.86 -3.50 11.69
N LYS A 51 0.75 -2.80 11.99
CA LYS A 51 -0.12 -3.13 13.12
C LYS A 51 -1.03 -4.32 12.82
N ALA A 52 -1.46 -4.46 11.56
CA ALA A 52 -2.35 -5.54 11.12
C ALA A 52 -1.69 -6.93 11.22
N TYR A 53 -0.36 -6.99 11.13
CA TYR A 53 0.41 -8.23 11.19
C TYR A 53 1.29 -8.36 12.43
N LYS A 54 1.06 -7.52 13.45
CA LYS A 54 1.87 -7.49 14.68
C LYS A 54 1.64 -8.68 15.60
N ASP A 55 0.43 -9.25 15.59
CA ASP A 55 0.05 -10.39 16.41
C ASP A 55 -0.60 -11.51 15.59
N ASP A 56 -0.47 -12.74 16.08
CA ASP A 56 -1.01 -13.94 15.43
C ASP A 56 -2.54 -13.85 15.28
N ALA A 57 -3.23 -13.22 16.24
CA ALA A 57 -4.68 -13.09 16.22
C ALA A 57 -5.17 -12.25 15.02
N SER A 58 -4.48 -11.16 14.71
CA SER A 58 -4.79 -10.29 13.57
C SER A 58 -4.44 -10.97 12.25
N ALA A 59 -3.31 -11.69 12.18
CA ALA A 59 -2.95 -12.49 11.00
C ALA A 59 -3.97 -13.61 10.73
N ILE A 60 -4.44 -14.30 11.77
CA ILE A 60 -5.51 -15.31 11.67
C ILE A 60 -6.83 -14.67 11.22
N ALA A 61 -7.18 -13.49 11.74
CA ALA A 61 -8.39 -12.79 11.33
C ALA A 61 -8.35 -12.41 9.84
N ILE A 62 -7.22 -11.90 9.35
CA ILE A 62 -7.02 -11.58 7.93
C ILE A 62 -7.12 -12.83 7.06
N MET A 63 -6.47 -13.94 7.44
CA MET A 63 -6.60 -15.20 6.69
C MET A 63 -8.01 -15.77 6.76
N THR A 64 -8.72 -15.60 7.87
CA THR A 64 -10.12 -16.00 8.00
C THR A 64 -11.01 -15.23 7.03
N ASP A 65 -10.75 -13.93 6.85
CA ASP A 65 -11.45 -13.11 5.84
C ASP A 65 -11.16 -13.60 4.42
N VAL A 66 -9.90 -13.94 4.09
CA VAL A 66 -9.54 -14.54 2.81
C VAL A 66 -10.29 -15.86 2.57
N TYR A 67 -10.33 -16.74 3.56
CA TYR A 67 -11.07 -18.01 3.45
C TYR A 67 -12.59 -17.79 3.38
N ALA A 68 -13.12 -16.81 4.11
CA ALA A 68 -14.52 -16.44 4.02
C ALA A 68 -14.85 -15.92 2.60
N ASP A 69 -13.98 -15.11 2.01
CA ASP A 69 -14.17 -14.61 0.64
C ASP A 69 -14.17 -15.73 -0.41
N LEU A 70 -13.25 -16.69 -0.27
CA LEU A 70 -13.21 -17.88 -1.12
C LEU A 70 -14.47 -18.75 -0.94
N GLY A 71 -15.01 -18.84 0.27
CA GLY A 71 -16.20 -19.64 0.57
C GLY A 71 -17.53 -19.00 0.19
N TYR A 72 -17.64 -17.66 0.26
CA TYR A 72 -18.92 -16.96 0.04
C TYR A 72 -19.15 -16.46 -1.40
N GLY A 73 -18.16 -16.59 -2.30
CA GLY A 73 -18.43 -16.58 -3.74
C GLY A 73 -17.89 -15.39 -4.54
N SER A 74 -16.63 -15.01 -4.31
CA SER A 74 -16.00 -13.95 -5.10
C SER A 74 -15.38 -14.46 -6.41
N VAL A 75 -14.90 -15.71 -6.44
CA VAL A 75 -14.20 -16.32 -7.59
C VAL A 75 -14.51 -17.80 -7.76
N SER A 76 -14.48 -18.57 -6.67
CA SER A 76 -14.55 -20.03 -6.69
C SER A 76 -15.95 -20.60 -6.61
N GLU A 77 -16.95 -19.90 -6.07
CA GLU A 77 -18.31 -20.44 -5.93
C GLU A 77 -19.37 -19.39 -6.29
N GLY A 78 -20.53 -19.85 -6.78
CA GLY A 78 -21.67 -19.03 -7.18
C GLY A 78 -22.00 -19.07 -8.68
N ILE A 79 -23.16 -18.52 -9.04
CA ILE A 79 -23.70 -18.50 -10.43
C ILE A 79 -22.78 -17.80 -11.45
N MET A 80 -21.72 -17.11 -11.01
CA MET A 80 -20.72 -16.44 -11.85
C MET A 80 -19.28 -16.93 -11.57
N GLY A 81 -19.13 -17.98 -10.76
CA GLY A 81 -17.83 -18.48 -10.32
C GLY A 81 -17.05 -19.19 -11.41
N LEU A 82 -15.74 -19.09 -11.35
CA LEU A 82 -14.79 -19.74 -12.27
C LEU A 82 -14.81 -21.27 -12.19
N SER A 83 -15.42 -21.86 -11.17
CA SER A 83 -15.49 -23.32 -10.99
C SER A 83 -16.71 -23.98 -11.61
N SER A 84 -17.73 -23.21 -11.97
CA SER A 84 -19.05 -23.75 -12.30
C SER A 84 -19.62 -23.14 -13.58
N SER A 85 -20.23 -21.96 -13.50
CA SER A 85 -21.02 -21.43 -14.61
C SER A 85 -20.20 -20.96 -15.80
N ILE A 86 -19.03 -20.37 -15.58
CA ILE A 86 -18.19 -19.86 -16.67
C ILE A 86 -17.60 -21.01 -17.50
N PRO A 87 -16.95 -22.03 -16.89
CA PRO A 87 -16.52 -23.22 -17.64
C PRO A 87 -17.69 -23.94 -18.30
N ALA A 88 -18.83 -24.06 -17.62
CA ALA A 88 -20.01 -24.73 -18.17
C ALA A 88 -20.61 -24.04 -19.39
N LEU A 89 -20.53 -22.71 -19.46
CA LEU A 89 -20.95 -21.94 -20.64
C LEU A 89 -19.93 -22.04 -21.79
N LEU A 90 -18.67 -22.35 -21.48
CA LEU A 90 -17.61 -22.56 -22.47
C LEU A 90 -17.52 -24.01 -22.95
N SER A 91 -18.13 -24.95 -22.23
CA SER A 91 -18.22 -26.36 -22.56
C SER A 91 -19.56 -26.70 -23.25
N ASP A 92 -19.74 -27.97 -23.56
CA ASP A 92 -20.98 -28.53 -24.10
C ASP A 92 -21.96 -29.02 -23.01
N GLU A 93 -21.68 -28.74 -21.74
CA GLU A 93 -22.51 -29.22 -20.62
C GLU A 93 -23.72 -28.33 -20.32
N SER A 94 -23.74 -27.07 -20.80
CA SER A 94 -24.81 -26.13 -20.53
C SER A 94 -25.23 -25.30 -21.73
N VAL A 95 -26.49 -24.85 -21.72
CA VAL A 95 -27.05 -23.93 -22.72
C VAL A 95 -27.50 -22.66 -22.01
N LEU A 96 -27.09 -21.51 -22.55
CA LEU A 96 -27.49 -20.22 -22.01
C LEU A 96 -29.00 -19.98 -22.22
N PHE A 97 -29.77 -20.00 -21.14
CA PHE A 97 -31.22 -19.80 -21.18
C PHE A 97 -31.65 -18.38 -21.60
N SER A 98 -30.94 -17.35 -21.14
CA SER A 98 -31.25 -15.94 -21.44
C SER A 98 -30.08 -15.24 -22.10
N THR A 99 -30.33 -14.70 -23.31
CA THR A 99 -29.36 -13.92 -24.08
C THR A 99 -29.34 -12.44 -23.69
N THR A 100 -30.20 -12.01 -22.77
CA THR A 100 -30.24 -10.63 -22.27
C THR A 100 -29.00 -10.29 -21.42
N LEU A 101 -28.32 -11.31 -20.88
CA LEU A 101 -27.06 -11.19 -20.16
C LEU A 101 -25.90 -11.15 -21.16
N ILE A 102 -25.59 -9.95 -21.67
CA ILE A 102 -24.59 -9.72 -22.73
C ILE A 102 -23.25 -10.39 -22.39
N ASP A 103 -22.71 -10.15 -21.18
CA ASP A 103 -21.42 -10.73 -20.79
C ASP A 103 -21.41 -12.26 -20.80
N ARG A 104 -22.54 -12.93 -20.51
CA ARG A 104 -22.66 -14.39 -20.57
C ARG A 104 -22.89 -14.90 -21.98
N ASN A 105 -23.60 -14.13 -22.80
CA ASN A 105 -23.77 -14.43 -24.21
C ASN A 105 -22.44 -14.42 -24.94
N ASP A 106 -21.61 -13.42 -24.63
CA ASP A 106 -20.24 -13.30 -25.13
C ASP A 106 -19.39 -14.50 -24.74
N VAL A 107 -19.41 -14.91 -23.46
CA VAL A 107 -18.74 -16.12 -22.97
C VAL A 107 -19.25 -17.37 -23.70
N TYR A 108 -20.57 -17.59 -23.73
CA TYR A 108 -21.21 -18.74 -24.37
C TYR A 108 -20.88 -18.86 -25.87
N ARG A 109 -20.75 -17.72 -26.55
CA ARG A 109 -20.42 -17.67 -27.98
C ARG A 109 -18.92 -17.62 -28.26
N ASN A 110 -18.07 -17.70 -27.25
CA ASN A 110 -16.62 -17.49 -27.36
C ASN A 110 -16.26 -16.14 -28.03
N ALA A 111 -17.08 -15.12 -27.82
CA ALA A 111 -16.88 -13.77 -28.34
C ALA A 111 -16.19 -12.90 -27.27
N TYR A 112 -14.86 -12.96 -27.22
CA TYR A 112 -14.08 -12.22 -26.23
C TYR A 112 -13.98 -10.74 -26.61
N VAL A 113 -14.54 -9.88 -25.77
CA VAL A 113 -14.48 -8.42 -25.91
C VAL A 113 -13.84 -7.82 -24.65
N SER A 114 -13.01 -6.79 -24.80
CA SER A 114 -12.31 -6.15 -23.67
C SER A 114 -13.26 -5.48 -22.66
N THR A 115 -14.51 -5.22 -23.05
CA THR A 115 -15.55 -4.65 -22.19
C THR A 115 -16.26 -5.70 -21.33
N ASN A 116 -16.03 -6.99 -21.58
CA ASN A 116 -16.68 -8.07 -20.84
C ASN A 116 -16.10 -8.16 -19.42
N ASN A 117 -16.96 -7.95 -18.42
CA ASN A 117 -16.52 -7.85 -17.03
C ASN A 117 -16.35 -9.19 -16.32
N VAL A 118 -16.80 -10.30 -16.90
CA VAL A 118 -16.75 -11.63 -16.27
C VAL A 118 -15.30 -12.00 -15.95
N PHE A 119 -14.42 -11.91 -16.94
CA PHE A 119 -13.02 -12.29 -16.77
C PHE A 119 -12.23 -11.25 -15.98
N THR A 120 -12.44 -9.95 -16.23
CA THR A 120 -11.73 -8.87 -15.52
C THR A 120 -12.03 -8.89 -14.02
N ARG A 121 -13.28 -9.09 -13.61
CA ARG A 121 -13.65 -9.19 -12.19
C ARG A 121 -12.98 -10.39 -11.53
N SER A 122 -13.04 -11.54 -12.19
CA SER A 122 -12.44 -12.77 -11.69
C SER A 122 -10.92 -12.65 -11.55
N TRP A 123 -10.26 -12.08 -12.57
CA TRP A 123 -8.82 -11.83 -12.56
C TRP A 123 -8.41 -10.89 -11.42
N ASN A 124 -9.07 -9.73 -11.32
CA ASN A 124 -8.76 -8.76 -10.27
C ASN A 124 -8.90 -9.37 -8.88
N ARG A 125 -9.97 -10.14 -8.65
CA ARG A 125 -10.20 -10.74 -7.34
C ARG A 125 -9.20 -11.84 -7.00
N LEU A 126 -8.82 -12.68 -7.96
CA LEU A 126 -7.75 -13.67 -7.78
C LEU A 126 -6.44 -13.02 -7.37
N TYR A 127 -6.05 -11.94 -8.06
CA TYR A 127 -4.81 -11.23 -7.75
C TYR A 127 -4.88 -10.49 -6.41
N GLU A 128 -6.05 -10.02 -6.00
CA GLU A 128 -6.25 -9.45 -4.67
C GLU A 128 -6.06 -10.51 -3.58
N ILE A 129 -6.64 -11.70 -3.73
CA ILE A 129 -6.45 -12.82 -2.79
C ILE A 129 -4.97 -13.22 -2.70
N ILE A 130 -4.28 -13.32 -3.83
CA ILE A 130 -2.84 -13.61 -3.89
C ILE A 130 -2.05 -12.51 -3.17
N TYR A 131 -2.40 -11.25 -3.41
CA TYR A 131 -1.73 -10.10 -2.80
C TYR A 131 -1.87 -10.10 -1.28
N VAL A 132 -3.09 -10.29 -0.77
CA VAL A 132 -3.34 -10.35 0.68
C VAL A 132 -2.59 -11.54 1.30
N SER A 133 -2.63 -12.71 0.67
CA SER A 133 -1.90 -13.89 1.14
C SER A 133 -0.38 -13.65 1.21
N ASN A 134 0.20 -13.04 0.18
CA ASN A 134 1.62 -12.66 0.16
C ASN A 134 1.94 -11.59 1.20
N SER A 135 1.01 -10.66 1.45
CA SER A 135 1.15 -9.65 2.51
C SER A 135 1.22 -10.32 3.88
N VAL A 136 0.36 -11.30 4.18
CA VAL A 136 0.43 -12.07 5.42
C VAL A 136 1.78 -12.79 5.55
N LEU A 137 2.20 -13.53 4.51
CA LEU A 137 3.44 -14.30 4.53
C LEU A 137 4.70 -13.44 4.71
N SER A 138 4.72 -12.25 4.13
CA SER A 138 5.88 -11.33 4.19
C SER A 138 6.02 -10.61 5.51
N ASN A 139 4.93 -10.46 6.28
CA ASN A 139 4.92 -9.74 7.56
C ASN A 139 4.97 -10.67 8.79
N LEU A 140 4.79 -11.98 8.63
CA LEU A 140 5.01 -12.95 9.70
C LEU A 140 6.53 -13.16 9.93
N GLU A 141 7.00 -12.76 11.12
CA GLU A 141 8.40 -12.98 11.53
C GLU A 141 8.68 -14.48 11.63
N GLY A 142 9.57 -14.99 10.76
CA GLY A 142 10.04 -16.38 10.82
C GLY A 142 9.89 -17.20 9.53
N THR A 143 9.20 -16.69 8.51
CA THR A 143 9.20 -17.36 7.19
C THR A 143 10.57 -17.13 6.53
N PRO A 144 11.40 -18.16 6.29
CA PRO A 144 12.68 -17.94 5.66
C PRO A 144 12.44 -17.44 4.23
N ARG A 145 13.09 -16.33 3.90
CA ARG A 145 13.03 -15.63 2.61
C ARG A 145 13.61 -16.50 1.49
N TYR A 146 12.89 -17.52 1.01
CA TYR A 146 13.36 -18.38 -0.10
C TYR A 146 12.49 -18.33 -1.36
N LEU A 147 11.44 -17.51 -1.41
CA LEU A 147 10.59 -17.37 -2.61
C LEU A 147 10.51 -15.93 -3.15
N GLN A 148 11.66 -15.25 -3.20
CA GLN A 148 11.87 -14.18 -4.18
C GLN A 148 12.66 -14.80 -5.36
N MET A 149 11.95 -15.55 -6.21
CA MET A 149 12.39 -15.95 -7.54
C MET A 149 11.24 -15.70 -8.52
#